data_AF-A0A0F9B2Y0-F1
#
_entry.id   AF-A0A0F9B2Y0-F1
#
_cell.length_a   1.000
_cell.length_b   1.000
_cell.length_c   1.000
_cell.angle_alpha   90.00
_cell.angle_beta   90.00
_cell.angle_gamma   90.00
#
_symmetry.space_group_name_H-M   'P 1'
#
loop_
_entity.id
_entity.type
_entity.pdbx_description
1 polymer ?
#
loop_
_entity_poly.entity_id
_entity_poly.type
_entity_poly.pdbx_seq_one_letter_code
_entity_poly.pdbx_strand_id
1 'polypeptide(L)'
;MMSETSPWLKVSEAFGSEPIVSQLLAGGLNIYVERYICEAMSPSVEALPITALVTQFGGSKVDEGGKGSVHAQFFPSISAVVPAGCATTWEFSGFADFAVFYFQPQS
;
A
#
# COMPACT_ATOMS: atom_id res chain seq x y z
N MET A 1 23.40 -14.72 9.90
CA MET A 1 23.16 -13.47 9.17
C MET A 1 21.87 -13.65 8.41
N MET A 2 20.73 -13.24 8.99
CA MET A 2 19.52 -13.08 8.19
C MET A 2 19.79 -11.90 7.27
N SER A 3 19.68 -12.09 5.95
CA SER A 3 19.66 -10.95 5.04
C SER A 3 18.45 -10.11 5.48
N GLU A 4 18.68 -8.91 5.99
CA GLU A 4 17.59 -7.98 6.28
C GLU A 4 16.97 -7.58 4.94
N THR A 5 16.00 -8.37 4.51
CA THR A 5 15.14 -8.01 3.40
C THR A 5 14.49 -6.69 3.76
N SER A 6 14.73 -5.68 2.93
CA SER A 6 14.25 -4.34 3.20
C SER A 6 12.72 -4.35 3.40
N PRO A 7 12.17 -3.57 4.34
CA PRO A 7 10.74 -3.65 4.71
C PRO A 7 9.79 -3.50 3.50
N TRP A 8 10.17 -2.69 2.53
CA TRP A 8 9.42 -2.49 1.29
C TRP A 8 9.39 -3.72 0.37
N LEU A 9 10.45 -4.54 0.35
CA LEU A 9 10.44 -5.76 -0.45
C LEU A 9 9.39 -6.75 0.07
N LYS A 10 9.19 -6.84 1.39
CA LYS A 10 8.13 -7.68 1.98
C LYS A 10 6.74 -7.27 1.50
N VAL A 11 6.50 -5.96 1.34
CA VAL A 11 5.23 -5.45 0.83
C VAL A 11 5.11 -5.75 -0.65
N SER A 12 6.11 -5.41 -1.48
CA SER A 12 6.08 -5.69 -2.92
C SER A 12 5.86 -7.19 -3.22
N GLU A 13 6.52 -8.08 -2.47
CA GLU A 13 6.35 -9.53 -2.58
C GLU A 13 4.94 -9.98 -2.19
N ALA A 14 4.40 -9.46 -1.08
CA ALA A 14 3.05 -9.79 -0.63
C ALA A 14 1.99 -9.36 -1.66
N PHE A 15 2.18 -8.22 -2.31
CA PHE A 15 1.30 -7.69 -3.36
C PHE A 15 1.60 -8.26 -4.75
N GLY A 16 2.67 -9.03 -4.94
CA GLY A 16 3.06 -9.57 -6.26
C GLY A 16 3.09 -8.51 -7.37
N SER A 17 3.36 -7.25 -7.00
CA SER A 17 3.23 -6.08 -7.87
C SER A 17 4.41 -5.15 -7.67
N GLU A 18 4.88 -4.56 -8.77
CA GLU A 18 5.92 -3.55 -8.74
C GLU A 18 5.31 -2.17 -8.46
N PRO A 19 5.90 -1.38 -7.55
CA PRO A 19 5.41 -0.04 -7.28
C PRO A 19 5.71 0.91 -8.46
N ILE A 20 4.77 1.81 -8.76
CA ILE A 20 4.93 2.87 -9.77
C ILE A 20 5.77 4.05 -9.27
N VAL A 21 5.94 4.15 -7.95
CA VAL A 21 6.86 5.09 -7.29
C VAL A 21 7.58 4.29 -6.23
N SER A 22 8.91 4.37 -6.17
CA SER A 22 9.72 3.71 -5.14
C SER A 22 10.95 4.57 -4.87
N GLN A 23 10.92 5.35 -3.79
CA GLN A 23 11.88 6.44 -3.59
C GLN A 23 12.17 6.69 -2.11
N LEU A 24 13.45 6.95 -1.81
CA LEU A 24 13.83 7.55 -0.53
C LEU A 24 13.71 9.07 -0.60
N LEU A 25 12.87 9.65 0.26
CA LEU A 25 12.78 11.08 0.53
C LEU A 25 13.71 11.41 1.71
N ALA A 26 14.99 11.62 1.36
CA ALA A 26 16.03 11.98 2.32
C ALA A 26 15.85 13.42 2.86
N GLY A 27 16.43 13.70 4.03
CA GLY A 27 16.34 15.00 4.71
C GLY A 27 15.53 14.92 6.00
N GLY A 28 14.81 15.98 6.36
CA GLY A 28 14.17 16.12 7.68
C GLY A 28 13.07 15.09 8.01
N LEU A 29 12.54 14.38 7.02
CA LEU A 29 11.50 13.36 7.19
C LEU A 29 12.05 11.92 7.22
N ASN A 30 13.14 11.64 6.49
CA ASN A 30 13.71 10.29 6.27
C ASN A 30 12.65 9.21 6.03
N ILE A 31 11.91 9.33 4.93
CA ILE A 31 10.80 8.42 4.57
C ILE A 31 11.13 7.71 3.27
N TYR A 32 11.00 6.39 3.24
CA TYR A 32 10.90 5.64 1.99
C TYR A 32 9.44 5.57 1.58
N VAL A 33 9.12 5.78 0.31
CA VAL A 33 7.74 5.78 -0.18
C VAL A 33 7.60 4.81 -1.34
N GLU A 34 6.53 4.02 -1.29
CA GLU A 34 6.05 3.25 -2.43
C GLU A 34 4.61 3.61 -2.78
N ARG A 35 4.27 3.60 -4.07
CA ARG A 35 2.89 3.69 -4.56
C ARG A 35 2.60 2.54 -5.50
N TYR A 36 1.44 1.92 -5.33
CA TYR A 36 0.98 0.78 -6.09
C TYR A 36 -0.36 1.09 -6.78
N ILE A 37 -0.50 0.52 -7.98
CA ILE A 37 -1.71 0.55 -8.81
C ILE A 37 -1.86 -0.90 -9.29
N CYS A 38 -2.71 -1.69 -8.63
CA CYS A 38 -2.83 -3.14 -8.88
C CYS A 38 -4.26 -3.67 -8.79
N GLU A 39 -4.50 -4.87 -9.32
CA GLU A 39 -5.80 -5.54 -9.19
C GLU A 39 -6.08 -5.96 -7.72
N ALA A 40 -7.37 -6.13 -7.42
CA ALA A 40 -7.88 -6.53 -6.11
C ALA A 40 -7.12 -7.71 -5.52
N MET A 41 -6.68 -7.58 -4.28
CA MET A 41 -5.99 -8.64 -3.59
C MET A 41 -6.16 -8.56 -2.08
N SER A 42 -5.92 -9.70 -1.43
CA SER A 42 -6.04 -9.87 0.01
C SER A 42 -4.71 -10.33 0.64
N PRO A 43 -3.60 -9.57 0.46
CA PRO A 43 -2.32 -10.02 0.97
C PRO A 43 -2.25 -9.94 2.50
N SER A 44 -1.57 -10.93 3.07
CA SER A 44 -1.09 -10.87 4.45
C SER A 44 0.32 -10.31 4.42
N VAL A 45 0.51 -9.15 5.05
CA VAL A 45 1.82 -8.51 5.18
C VAL A 45 2.38 -8.88 6.55
N GLU A 46 3.54 -9.55 6.53
CA GLU A 46 4.28 -9.86 7.75
C GLU A 46 4.62 -8.61 8.55
N ALA A 47 4.87 -8.79 9.85
CA ALA A 47 5.34 -7.71 10.70
C ALA A 47 6.58 -7.00 10.09
N LEU A 48 6.43 -5.70 9.87
CA LEU A 48 7.51 -4.83 9.42
C LEU A 48 8.36 -4.42 10.63
N PRO A 49 9.69 -4.31 10.50
CA PRO A 49 10.56 -3.88 11.60
C PRO A 49 10.46 -2.38 11.90
N ILE A 50 9.70 -1.63 11.09
CA ILE A 50 9.54 -0.17 11.18
C ILE A 50 8.06 0.20 11.11
N THR A 51 7.75 1.41 11.58
CA THR A 51 6.40 1.97 11.46
C THR A 51 6.15 2.36 10.01
N ALA A 52 4.94 2.11 9.52
CA ALA A 52 4.48 2.53 8.21
C ALA A 52 3.17 3.30 8.30
N LEU A 53 2.97 4.27 7.42
CA LEU A 53 1.66 4.85 7.13
C LEU A 53 1.20 4.27 5.80
N VAL A 54 0.06 3.59 5.82
CA VAL A 54 -0.59 3.04 4.62
C VAL A 54 -1.74 3.97 4.27
N THR A 55 -1.82 4.40 3.02
CA THR A 55 -2.92 5.24 2.53
C THR A 55 -3.49 4.62 1.27
N GLN A 56 -4.72 4.12 1.36
CA GLN A 56 -5.54 3.78 0.21
C GLN A 56 -6.10 5.08 -0.35
N PHE A 57 -5.82 5.33 -1.62
CA PHE A 57 -6.40 6.44 -2.36
C PHE A 57 -7.74 5.95 -2.88
N GLY A 58 -8.81 6.58 -2.37
CA GLY A 58 -10.18 6.28 -2.78
C GLY A 58 -10.33 6.33 -4.30
N GLY A 59 -11.42 5.77 -4.79
CA GLY A 59 -11.68 5.70 -6.22
C GLY A 59 -13.16 5.54 -6.49
N SER A 60 -13.52 5.61 -7.76
CA SER A 60 -14.83 5.18 -8.20
C SER A 60 -14.68 4.08 -9.24
N LYS A 61 -15.34 2.95 -9.00
CA LYS A 61 -15.50 1.94 -10.03
C LYS A 61 -16.68 2.36 -10.90
N VAL A 62 -16.42 2.51 -12.20
CA VAL A 62 -17.46 2.77 -13.20
C VAL A 62 -17.70 1.45 -13.95
N ASP A 63 -18.86 0.85 -13.76
CA ASP A 63 -19.28 -0.31 -14.55
C ASP A 63 -20.06 0.19 -15.80
N GLU A 64 -19.37 0.24 -16.94
CA GLU A 64 -19.99 0.52 -18.25
C GLU A 64 -20.28 -0.80 -18.98
N GLY A 65 -21.55 -1.16 -19.17
CA GLY A 65 -21.88 -2.38 -19.93
C GLY A 65 -23.30 -2.94 -19.80
N GLY A 66 -24.07 -2.51 -18.81
CA GLY A 66 -25.50 -2.85 -18.71
C GLY A 66 -26.37 -1.85 -19.47
N LYS A 67 -27.32 -2.32 -20.29
CA LYS A 67 -28.38 -1.46 -20.84
C LYS A 67 -29.15 -0.79 -19.69
N GLY A 68 -28.82 0.47 -19.37
CA GLY A 68 -29.70 1.37 -18.64
C GLY A 68 -29.16 2.13 -17.42
N SER A 69 -27.98 1.81 -16.87
CA SER A 69 -27.47 2.57 -15.73
C SER A 69 -25.95 2.49 -15.56
N VAL A 70 -25.31 3.65 -15.52
CA VAL A 70 -23.95 3.81 -14.97
C VAL A 70 -24.09 3.69 -13.45
N HIS A 71 -23.53 2.63 -12.86
CA HIS A 71 -23.41 2.51 -11.42
C HIS A 71 -21.99 2.88 -11.01
N ALA A 72 -21.84 4.05 -10.38
CA ALA A 72 -20.59 4.44 -9.73
C ALA A 72 -20.59 3.89 -8.30
N GLN A 73 -19.64 3.01 -7.97
CA GLN A 73 -19.35 2.65 -6.58
C GLN A 73 -18.20 3.53 -6.08
N PHE A 74 -18.38 4.19 -4.94
CA PHE A 74 -17.37 5.05 -4.33
C PHE A 74 -16.63 4.30 -3.22
N PHE A 75 -15.31 4.33 -3.26
CA PHE A 75 -14.44 3.81 -2.22
C PHE A 75 -13.83 5.00 -1.47
N PRO A 76 -14.12 5.18 -0.16
CA PRO A 76 -13.52 6.25 0.61
C PRO A 76 -12.01 6.01 0.76
N SER A 77 -11.22 7.08 0.73
CA SER A 77 -9.81 7.00 1.09
C SER A 77 -9.66 6.62 2.55
N ILE A 78 -8.73 5.71 2.85
CA ILE A 78 -8.44 5.26 4.21
C ILE A 78 -6.94 5.37 4.46
N SER A 79 -6.55 5.91 5.62
CA SER A 79 -5.17 5.91 6.10
C SER A 79 -5.06 5.19 7.44
N ALA A 80 -4.03 4.37 7.58
CA ALA A 80 -3.74 3.64 8.81
C ALA A 80 -2.24 3.71 9.13
N VAL A 81 -1.92 3.99 10.40
CA VAL A 81 -0.56 3.82 10.92
C VAL A 81 -0.41 2.39 11.39
N VAL A 82 0.56 1.67 10.83
CA VAL A 82 0.94 0.31 11.20
C VAL A 82 2.19 0.39 12.06
N PRO A 83 2.10 0.10 13.38
CA PRO A 83 3.27 0.10 14.25
C PRO A 83 4.27 -0.98 13.86
N ALA A 84 5.55 -0.74 14.16
CA ALA A 84 6.59 -1.76 14.02
C ALA A 84 6.24 -3.04 14.79
N GLY A 85 6.52 -4.20 14.21
CA GLY A 85 6.26 -5.51 14.81
C GLY A 85 4.82 -6.01 14.67
N CYS A 86 3.90 -5.24 14.08
CA CYS A 86 2.53 -5.64 13.84
C CYS A 86 2.35 -6.24 12.44
N ALA A 87 1.92 -7.51 12.37
CA ALA A 87 1.45 -8.11 11.13
C ALA A 87 0.05 -7.58 10.78
N THR A 88 -0.27 -7.47 9.50
CA THR A 88 -1.55 -6.91 9.03
C THR A 88 -2.09 -7.67 7.81
N THR A 89 -3.41 -7.75 7.70
CA THR A 89 -4.10 -8.28 6.51
C THR A 89 -4.77 -7.12 5.80
N TRP A 90 -4.49 -6.94 4.51
CA TRP A 90 -5.06 -5.86 3.72
C TRP A 90 -6.03 -6.46 2.72
N GLU A 91 -7.28 -5.99 2.70
CA GLU A 91 -8.31 -6.49 1.80
C GLU A 91 -8.78 -5.36 0.89
N PHE A 92 -8.49 -5.48 -0.41
CA PHE A 92 -8.94 -4.55 -1.42
C PHE A 92 -9.97 -5.23 -2.32
N SER A 93 -11.05 -4.51 -2.64
CA SER A 93 -12.05 -4.93 -3.64
C SER A 93 -11.90 -4.10 -4.91
N GLY A 94 -11.75 -4.76 -6.06
CA GLY A 94 -11.49 -4.07 -7.32
C GLY A 94 -10.08 -3.48 -7.40
N PHE A 95 -9.87 -2.55 -8.32
CA PHE A 95 -8.56 -1.96 -8.55
C PHE A 95 -8.11 -1.10 -7.36
N ALA A 96 -6.91 -1.37 -6.82
CA ALA A 96 -6.35 -0.67 -5.67
C ALA A 96 -5.31 0.37 -6.12
N ASP A 97 -5.45 1.59 -5.59
CA ASP A 97 -4.42 2.64 -5.65
C ASP A 97 -4.07 2.97 -4.20
N PHE A 98 -2.82 2.76 -3.80
CA PHE A 98 -2.39 3.01 -2.43
C PHE A 98 -0.92 3.38 -2.36
N ALA A 99 -0.53 4.08 -1.29
CA ALA A 99 0.85 4.35 -0.95
C ALA A 99 1.21 3.81 0.43
N VAL A 100 2.47 3.42 0.58
CA VAL A 100 3.09 3.05 1.84
C VAL A 100 4.25 3.99 2.11
N PHE A 101 4.21 4.65 3.26
CA PHE A 101 5.26 5.54 3.74
C PHE A 101 5.97 4.85 4.90
N TYR A 102 7.20 4.43 4.67
CA TYR A 102 8.03 3.73 5.63
C TYR A 102 8.89 4.74 6.40
N PHE A 103 8.62 4.92 7.69
CA PHE A 103 9.39 5.84 8.53
C PHE A 103 10.73 5.21 8.89
N GLN A 104 11.81 5.74 8.31
CA GLN A 104 13.15 5.23 8.57
C GLN A 104 13.69 5.82 9.88
N PRO A 105 14.48 5.07 10.66
CA PRO A 105 15.23 5.62 11.78
C PRO A 105 16.11 6.78 11.32
N GLN A 106 16.19 7.86 12.10
CA GLN A 106 17.20 8.89 11.87
C GLN A 106 18.54 8.35 12.37
N SER A 107 19.53 8.31 11.48
CA SER A 107 20.92 7.95 11.77
C SER A 107 21.68 9.12 12.40
#